data_AF-A0A6B0U8N4-F1
#
_entry.id   AF-A0A6B0U8N4-F1
#
_cell.length_a   1.000
_cell.length_b   1.000
_cell.length_c   1.000
_cell.angle_alpha   90.00
_cell.angle_beta   90.00
_cell.angle_gamma   90.00
#
_symmetry.space_group_name_H-M   'P 1'
#
loop_
_entity.id
_entity.type
_entity.pdbx_description
1 polymer ?
#
loop_
_entity_poly.entity_id
_entity_poly.type
_entity_poly.pdbx_seq_one_letter_code
_entity_poly.pdbx_strand_id
1 'polypeptide(L)'
;PRPQASFGQARNCNIRAVPRAPPSKGLFVSRLDPATTVADIEATARTVLGDKSMICTRLKTLYPTYNSFHLAIDEEALVALNSSDVWPDGSLFRPFIGRL
;
A
#
# COMPACT_ATOMS: atom_id res chain seq x y z
N PRO A 1 -21.54 -5.69 -13.70
CA PRO A 1 -20.13 -5.61 -14.19
C PRO A 1 -19.77 -4.16 -14.58
N ARG A 2 -18.67 -3.61 -14.07
CA ARG A 2 -18.21 -2.26 -14.45
C ARG A 2 -17.55 -2.33 -15.84
N PRO A 3 -17.90 -1.48 -16.82
CA PRO A 3 -17.24 -1.44 -18.11
C PRO A 3 -15.75 -1.14 -17.97
N GLN A 4 -14.91 -1.78 -18.78
CA GLN A 4 -13.48 -1.52 -18.80
C GLN A 4 -13.20 -0.17 -19.48
N ALA A 5 -12.27 0.60 -18.93
CA ALA A 5 -11.87 1.89 -19.52
C ALA A 5 -11.04 1.68 -20.79
N SER A 6 -11.26 2.55 -21.79
CA SER A 6 -10.49 2.60 -23.05
C SER A 6 -9.47 3.74 -23.03
N PHE A 7 -8.36 3.58 -23.75
CA PHE A 7 -7.31 4.59 -23.88
C PHE A 7 -7.40 5.32 -25.22
N GLY A 8 -7.12 6.63 -25.23
CA GLY A 8 -7.01 7.41 -26.46
C GLY A 8 -5.76 7.03 -27.25
N GLN A 9 -5.91 6.84 -28.56
CA GLN A 9 -4.81 6.46 -29.48
C GLN A 9 -4.42 7.58 -30.46
N ALA A 10 -5.09 8.74 -30.39
CA ALA A 10 -4.86 9.85 -31.29
C ALA A 10 -3.45 10.42 -31.11
N ARG A 11 -2.64 10.37 -32.18
CA ARG A 11 -1.26 10.90 -32.19
C ARG A 11 -1.15 12.33 -32.71
N ASN A 12 -2.20 12.85 -33.33
CA ASN A 12 -2.21 14.17 -33.97
C ASN A 12 -3.37 15.02 -33.43
N CYS A 13 -3.20 15.55 -32.22
CA CYS A 13 -4.20 16.40 -31.58
C CYS A 13 -3.52 17.51 -30.76
N ASN A 14 -4.21 18.64 -30.60
CA ASN A 14 -3.69 19.81 -29.88
C ASN A 14 -3.72 19.65 -28.35
N ILE A 15 -4.06 18.46 -27.85
CA ILE A 15 -4.15 18.15 -26.41
C ILE A 15 -3.08 17.13 -26.03
N ARG A 16 -2.54 17.26 -24.82
CA ARG A 16 -1.51 16.34 -24.29
C ARG A 16 -2.12 15.42 -23.23
N ALA A 17 -1.90 14.12 -23.36
CA ALA A 17 -2.19 13.17 -22.30
C ALA A 17 -1.03 13.15 -21.30
N VAL A 18 -1.34 13.13 -20.00
CA VAL A 18 -0.32 12.96 -18.95
C VAL A 18 0.11 11.49 -18.92
N PRO A 19 1.42 11.18 -18.89
CA PRO A 19 1.88 9.81 -18.70
C PRO A 19 1.27 9.23 -17.44
N ARG A 20 0.72 8.02 -17.54
CA ARG A 20 0.19 7.32 -16.38
C ARG A 20 1.38 6.98 -15.50
N ALA A 21 1.50 7.62 -14.33
CA ALA A 21 2.54 7.23 -13.38
C ALA A 21 2.35 5.75 -13.04
N PRO A 22 3.44 5.00 -12.83
CA PRO A 22 3.34 3.62 -12.35
C PRO A 22 2.43 3.58 -11.12
N PRO A 23 1.52 2.59 -11.00
CA PRO A 23 0.76 2.46 -9.77
C PRO A 23 1.75 2.30 -8.61
N SER A 24 1.54 3.06 -7.53
CA SER A 24 2.25 2.78 -6.28
C SER A 24 1.85 1.39 -5.87
N LYS A 25 2.81 0.47 -5.85
CA LYS A 25 2.65 -0.82 -5.20
C LYS A 25 2.91 -0.61 -3.72
N GLY A 26 2.12 -1.26 -2.90
CA GLY A 26 2.20 -1.12 -1.47
C GLY A 26 1.41 -2.19 -0.77
N LEU A 27 1.47 -2.17 0.55
CA LEU A 27 0.67 -3.05 1.40
C LEU A 27 -0.23 -2.19 2.27
N PHE A 28 -1.51 -2.53 2.29
CA PHE A 28 -2.46 -1.97 3.25
C PHE A 28 -2.57 -2.94 4.42
N VAL A 29 -2.38 -2.43 5.64
CA VAL A 29 -2.54 -3.19 6.89
C VAL A 29 -3.52 -2.47 7.79
N SER A 30 -4.44 -3.20 8.42
CA SER A 30 -5.55 -2.64 9.19
C SER A 30 -5.94 -3.58 10.32
N ARG A 31 -6.91 -3.13 11.14
CA ARG A 31 -7.41 -3.83 12.33
C ARG A 31 -6.32 -4.04 13.38
N LEU A 32 -5.33 -3.15 13.41
CA LEU A 32 -4.29 -3.12 14.43
C LEU A 32 -4.76 -2.35 15.64
N ASP A 33 -4.12 -2.60 16.78
CA ASP A 33 -4.42 -1.94 18.04
C ASP A 33 -4.36 -0.40 17.88
N PRO A 34 -5.28 0.37 18.50
CA PRO A 34 -5.25 1.83 18.47
C PRO A 34 -3.95 2.46 18.97
N ALA A 35 -3.18 1.76 19.81
CA ALA A 35 -1.89 2.19 20.30
C ALA A 35 -0.74 1.91 19.31
N THR A 36 -0.94 1.06 18.30
CA THR A 36 0.09 0.75 17.30
C THR A 36 0.53 2.02 16.58
N THR A 37 1.85 2.22 16.49
CA THR A 37 2.49 3.38 15.88
C THR A 37 3.13 3.03 14.53
N VAL A 38 3.58 4.06 13.80
CA VAL A 38 4.35 3.86 12.56
C VAL A 38 5.66 3.13 12.85
N ALA A 39 6.33 3.44 13.95
CA ALA A 39 7.60 2.83 14.32
C ALA A 39 7.47 1.31 14.56
N ASP A 40 6.36 0.87 15.17
CA ASP A 40 6.10 -0.55 15.41
C ASP A 40 5.92 -1.32 14.09
N ILE A 41 5.23 -0.72 13.13
CA ILE A 41 5.02 -1.28 11.79
C ILE A 41 6.33 -1.33 11.01
N GLU A 42 7.12 -0.26 11.07
CA GLU A 42 8.43 -0.25 10.44
C GLU A 42 9.36 -1.31 11.03
N ALA A 43 9.42 -1.43 12.37
CA ALA A 43 10.22 -2.43 13.04
C ALA A 43 9.81 -3.85 12.61
N THR A 44 8.51 -4.13 12.59
CA THR A 44 7.95 -5.43 12.15
C THR A 44 8.34 -5.72 10.71
N ALA A 45 8.11 -4.78 9.78
CA ALA A 45 8.42 -4.97 8.37
C ALA A 45 9.93 -5.14 8.11
N ARG A 46 10.79 -4.45 8.86
CA ARG A 46 12.25 -4.59 8.73
C ARG A 46 12.77 -5.97 9.12
N THR A 47 12.06 -6.73 9.96
CA THR A 47 12.45 -8.13 10.25
C THR A 47 12.43 -9.02 9.01
N VAL A 48 11.61 -8.67 8.01
CA VAL A 48 11.48 -9.38 6.74
C VAL A 48 12.27 -8.70 5.62
N LEU A 49 12.25 -7.37 5.60
CA LEU A 49 12.81 -6.57 4.52
C LEU A 49 14.30 -6.22 4.68
N GLY A 50 14.86 -6.31 5.89
CA GLY A 50 16.19 -5.78 6.20
C GLY A 50 16.25 -4.28 5.95
N ASP A 51 17.23 -3.85 5.13
CA ASP A 51 17.51 -2.44 4.82
C ASP A 51 16.78 -1.92 3.57
N LYS A 52 15.81 -2.66 3.03
CA LYS A 52 15.05 -2.18 1.86
C LYS A 52 14.26 -0.91 2.19
N SER A 53 14.19 -0.01 1.20
CA SER A 53 13.47 1.25 1.33
C SER A 53 11.96 1.01 1.48
N MET A 54 11.35 1.68 2.44
CA MET A 54 9.94 1.63 2.73
C MET A 54 9.47 2.97 3.28
N ILE A 55 8.27 3.39 2.89
CA ILE A 55 7.60 4.54 3.51
C ILE A 55 6.32 4.02 4.17
N CYS A 56 6.24 4.15 5.49
CA CYS A 56 5.04 3.79 6.24
C CYS A 56 4.22 5.05 6.58
N THR A 57 2.95 5.04 6.20
CA THR A 57 2.01 6.13 6.45
C THR A 57 0.84 5.61 7.28
N ARG A 58 0.63 6.19 8.48
CA ARG A 58 -0.61 5.97 9.23
C ARG A 58 -1.78 6.62 8.51
N LEU A 59 -2.83 5.84 8.27
CA LEU A 59 -4.04 6.32 7.60
C LEU A 59 -4.99 6.92 8.63
N LYS A 60 -5.67 8.00 8.24
CA LYS A 60 -6.71 8.61 9.05
C LYS A 60 -7.95 7.71 9.02
N THR A 61 -8.24 7.04 10.12
CA THR A 61 -9.42 6.18 10.25
C THR A 61 -10.62 6.97 10.75
N LEU A 62 -11.84 6.56 10.35
CA LEU A 62 -13.09 7.10 10.89
C LEU A 62 -13.41 6.53 12.28
N TYR A 63 -12.87 5.35 12.59
CA TYR A 63 -13.11 4.62 13.82
C TYR A 63 -11.85 4.62 14.69
N PRO A 64 -11.92 5.05 15.95
CA PRO A 64 -10.76 5.08 16.85
C PRO A 64 -10.44 3.70 17.44
N THR A 65 -11.24 2.68 17.13
CA THR A 65 -11.11 1.32 17.69
C THR A 65 -10.02 0.49 17.01
N TYR A 66 -9.43 0.97 15.93
CA TYR A 66 -8.26 0.36 15.29
C TYR A 66 -7.48 1.39 14.47
N ASN A 67 -6.22 1.04 14.19
CA ASN A 67 -5.38 1.79 13.26
C ASN A 67 -5.19 1.04 11.94
N SER A 68 -4.94 1.82 10.89
CA SER A 68 -4.59 1.33 9.56
C SER A 68 -3.36 2.06 9.05
N PHE A 69 -2.56 1.35 8.26
CA PHE A 69 -1.31 1.83 7.69
C PHE A 69 -1.21 1.44 6.23
N HIS A 70 -0.45 2.24 5.51
CA HIS A 70 -0.02 1.93 4.16
C HIS A 70 1.50 1.92 4.13
N LEU A 71 2.05 0.85 3.58
CA LEU A 71 3.47 0.69 3.33
C LEU A 71 3.68 0.86 1.82
N ALA A 72 4.34 1.95 1.42
CA ALA A 72 4.82 2.12 0.05
C ALA A 72 6.17 1.38 -0.06
N ILE A 73 6.19 0.32 -0.85
CA ILE A 73 7.31 -0.62 -0.98
C ILE A 73 7.44 -1.10 -2.42
N ASP A 74 8.60 -1.66 -2.76
CA ASP A 74 8.80 -2.30 -4.06
C ASP A 74 8.02 -3.63 -4.17
N GLU A 75 7.99 -4.18 -5.39
CA GLU A 75 7.25 -5.42 -5.68
C GLU A 75 7.82 -6.65 -4.96
N GLU A 76 9.14 -6.73 -4.81
CA GLU A 76 9.80 -7.85 -4.13
C GLU A 76 9.48 -7.84 -2.63
N ALA A 77 9.55 -6.66 -2.01
CA ALA A 77 9.19 -6.42 -0.62
C ALA A 77 7.70 -6.69 -0.37
N LEU A 78 6.84 -6.34 -1.34
CA LEU A 78 5.42 -6.63 -1.26
C LEU A 78 5.15 -8.13 -1.21
N VAL A 79 5.81 -8.92 -2.05
CA VAL A 79 5.66 -10.38 -2.04
C VAL A 79 6.12 -10.95 -0.70
N ALA A 80 7.24 -10.46 -0.15
CA ALA A 80 7.77 -10.92 1.13
C ALA A 80 6.87 -10.57 2.33
N LEU A 81 6.30 -9.35 2.35
CA LEU A 81 5.43 -8.89 3.44
C LEU A 81 3.99 -9.38 3.34
N ASN A 82 3.55 -9.86 2.17
CA ASN A 82 2.20 -10.38 1.98
C ASN A 82 2.07 -11.85 2.43
N SER A 83 2.54 -12.13 3.65
CA SER A 83 2.45 -13.43 4.33
C SER A 83 1.76 -13.28 5.70
N SER A 84 0.97 -14.28 6.10
CA SER A 84 0.30 -14.31 7.41
C SER A 84 1.27 -14.40 8.58
N ASP A 85 2.50 -14.86 8.35
CA ASP A 85 3.50 -15.06 9.41
C ASP A 85 4.10 -13.75 9.92
N VAL A 86 3.88 -12.65 9.20
CA VAL A 86 4.46 -11.33 9.49
C VAL A 86 3.55 -10.50 10.40
N TRP A 87 2.24 -10.71 10.33
CA TRP A 87 1.25 -9.82 10.94
C TRP A 87 0.56 -10.50 12.12
N PRO A 88 0.18 -9.74 13.17
CA PRO A 88 -0.46 -10.32 14.35
C PRO A 88 -1.83 -10.92 13.99
N ASP A 89 -2.26 -11.90 14.79
CA ASP A 89 -3.56 -12.54 14.63
C ASP A 89 -4.72 -11.51 14.66
N GLY A 90 -5.72 -11.72 13.81
CA GLY A 90 -6.86 -10.82 13.66
C GLY A 90 -6.60 -9.52 12.87
N SER A 91 -5.36 -9.26 12.46
CA SER A 91 -5.03 -8.16 11.55
C SER A 91 -5.49 -8.44 10.11
N LEU A 92 -5.73 -7.37 9.36
CA LEU A 92 -6.09 -7.45 7.94
C LEU A 92 -4.96 -6.84 7.11
N PHE A 93 -4.39 -7.61 6.18
CA PHE A 93 -3.43 -7.09 5.22
C PHE A 93 -3.82 -7.46 3.79
N ARG A 94 -3.51 -6.59 2.82
CA ARG A 94 -3.71 -6.86 1.40
C ARG A 94 -2.83 -5.97 0.52
N PRO A 95 -2.45 -6.43 -0.68
CA PRO A 95 -1.80 -5.60 -1.67
C PRO A 95 -2.63 -4.34 -1.98
N PHE A 96 -1.95 -3.21 -2.08
CA PHE A 96 -2.48 -1.94 -2.53
C PHE A 96 -1.86 -1.58 -3.87
N ILE A 97 -2.71 -1.35 -4.87
CA ILE A 97 -2.31 -0.91 -6.21
C ILE A 97 -3.11 0.36 -6.48
N GLY A 98 -2.49 1.52 -6.31
CA GLY A 98 -3.23 2.78 -6.41
C GLY A 98 -2.43 4.02 -6.05
N ARG A 99 -3.13 5.08 -5.68
CA ARG A 99 -2.59 6.30 -5.08
C ARG A 99 -3.39 6.58 -3.81
N LEU A 100 -2.70 6.99 -2.76
CA LEU A 100 -3.32 7.53 -1.55
C LEU A 100 -3.60 9.01 -1.71
#